data_AF-A0A1Q6UKP8-F1
#
_entry.id   AF-A0A1Q6UKP8-F1
#
_cell.length_a   1.000
_cell.length_b   1.000
_cell.length_c   1.000
_cell.angle_alpha   90.00
_cell.angle_beta   90.00
_cell.angle_gamma   90.00
#
_symmetry.space_group_name_H-M   'P 1'
#
loop_
_entity.id
_entity.type
_entity.pdbx_description
1 polymer ?
#
loop_
_entity_poly.entity_id
_entity_poly.type
_entity_poly.pdbx_seq_one_letter_code
_entity_poly.pdbx_strand_id
1 'polypeptide(L)'
;MWNSAWTRFFSPKTEVFYDLITSYDPQKSLEFVPTAGEIERLSKVNPNGYSTGMEDGMILGGIMMCAVLDKYETTKDPSLKKFADAIARGMARCALSPKARGFVARAVSVSDGRSFFPSTSRDQYTHCVHGLYKYFKSPLATAEGKKLAAEICAAIADRMLENVRPGTNYDALNADGSPSTRGLSRMWNVAPHEAARLPMIYAVANFMTGDEKYGRECKKYAAEAVAQSKKFSRNMAPWAQLQMQASLEVLRDFAETDAQREEIVGIMREVSKLAAERLRGAVSGLLDPKLDLYRLPPNPQKMPLSPEGKPEIGEFFEGPHRKARYFGEMALTMLALGGGGLDKSSAKLLAEPFGKIDYGRMTSCAVLFHLATYWSAKKAGALE
;
A
#
# COMPACT_ATOMS: atom_id res chain seq x y z
N MET A 1 13.08 7.37 -12.09
CA MET A 1 12.15 6.89 -11.04
C MET A 1 12.65 7.18 -9.62
N TRP A 2 13.77 6.60 -9.17
CA TRP A 2 14.26 6.73 -7.78
C TRP A 2 14.33 8.18 -7.27
N ASN A 3 15.03 9.07 -7.98
CA ASN A 3 15.17 10.46 -7.56
C ASN A 3 13.81 11.16 -7.42
N SER A 4 12.91 11.00 -8.41
CA SER A 4 11.55 11.54 -8.38
C SER A 4 10.78 11.16 -7.12
N ALA A 5 10.79 9.86 -6.77
CA ALA A 5 10.10 9.35 -5.58
C ALA A 5 10.63 10.00 -4.29
N TRP A 6 11.95 10.00 -4.11
CA TRP A 6 12.59 10.43 -2.86
C TRP A 6 12.73 11.94 -2.69
N THR A 7 12.74 12.73 -3.77
CA THR A 7 12.89 14.19 -3.66
C THR A 7 11.57 14.94 -3.74
N ARG A 8 10.49 14.34 -4.27
CA ARG A 8 9.22 15.07 -4.49
C ARG A 8 8.00 14.44 -3.84
N PHE A 9 7.95 13.12 -3.69
CA PHE A 9 6.82 12.46 -3.06
C PHE A 9 7.07 12.12 -1.59
N PHE A 10 8.33 12.13 -1.15
CA PHE A 10 8.75 11.84 0.20
C PHE A 10 9.03 13.14 0.98
N SER A 11 8.51 13.24 2.20
CA SER A 11 8.89 14.33 3.11
C SER A 11 9.95 13.86 4.12
N PRO A 12 11.16 14.43 4.13
CA PRO A 12 12.15 14.14 5.16
C PRO A 12 11.70 14.51 6.58
N LYS A 13 10.71 15.41 6.73
CA LYS A 13 10.18 15.84 8.04
C LYS A 13 9.31 14.75 8.68
N THR A 14 8.52 14.05 7.87
CA THR A 14 7.56 13.05 8.34
C THR A 14 8.02 11.63 8.06
N GLU A 15 8.94 11.46 7.12
CA GLU A 15 9.38 10.18 6.57
C GLU A 15 8.24 9.37 5.92
N VAL A 16 7.24 10.08 5.38
CA VAL A 16 6.06 9.52 4.71
C VAL A 16 6.03 9.94 3.23
N PHE A 17 5.40 9.12 2.40
CA PHE A 17 5.12 9.41 1.00
C PHE A 17 3.70 9.96 0.81
N TYR A 18 3.51 10.83 -0.19
CA TYR A 18 2.25 11.50 -0.53
C TYR A 18 1.84 11.22 -1.99
N ASP A 19 0.57 11.48 -2.33
CA ASP A 19 -0.04 10.90 -3.55
C ASP A 19 0.26 11.66 -4.85
N LEU A 20 0.64 12.94 -4.71
CA LEU A 20 0.84 13.86 -5.81
C LEU A 20 1.86 14.94 -5.43
N ILE A 21 2.24 15.73 -6.43
CA ILE A 21 3.06 16.93 -6.27
C ILE A 21 2.35 18.12 -6.91
N THR A 22 2.51 19.32 -6.35
CA THR A 22 1.99 20.56 -6.97
C THR A 22 3.09 21.45 -7.56
N SER A 23 4.35 21.00 -7.46
CA SER A 23 5.51 21.67 -8.04
C SER A 23 6.57 20.65 -8.43
N TYR A 24 7.30 20.96 -9.49
CA TYR A 24 8.50 20.21 -9.89
C TYR A 24 9.72 20.52 -9.02
N ASP A 25 9.71 21.67 -8.34
CA ASP A 25 10.71 22.03 -7.34
C ASP A 25 10.55 21.11 -6.12
N PRO A 26 11.54 20.25 -5.80
CA PRO A 26 11.52 19.37 -4.63
C PRO A 26 11.13 20.08 -3.33
N GLN A 27 11.60 21.32 -3.13
CA GLN A 27 11.36 22.07 -1.89
C GLN A 27 9.90 22.52 -1.75
N LYS A 28 9.19 22.67 -2.87
CA LYS A 28 7.80 23.16 -2.93
C LYS A 28 6.79 22.07 -3.28
N SER A 29 7.27 20.87 -3.61
CA SER A 29 6.47 19.77 -4.14
C SER A 29 5.31 19.35 -3.23
N LEU A 30 5.50 19.46 -1.90
CA LEU A 30 4.57 19.03 -0.84
C LEU A 30 4.00 20.19 -0.01
N GLU A 31 4.14 21.45 -0.44
CA GLU A 31 3.61 22.62 0.29
C GLU A 31 2.06 22.62 0.38
N PHE A 32 1.39 21.83 -0.46
CA PHE A 32 -0.07 21.69 -0.45
C PHE A 32 -0.58 20.78 0.69
N VAL A 33 0.28 19.99 1.33
CA VAL A 33 -0.16 19.00 2.32
C VAL A 33 -0.82 19.75 3.50
N PRO A 34 -2.09 19.43 3.85
CA PRO A 34 -2.83 20.23 4.80
C PRO A 34 -2.19 20.27 6.19
N THR A 35 -2.26 21.44 6.79
CA THR A 35 -1.87 21.72 8.18
C THR A 35 -2.82 21.03 9.17
N ALA A 36 -2.44 20.99 10.45
CA ALA A 36 -3.30 20.44 11.51
C ALA A 36 -4.71 21.07 11.53
N GLY A 37 -4.81 22.40 11.41
CA GLY A 37 -6.11 23.11 11.40
C GLY A 37 -6.94 22.81 10.15
N GLU A 38 -6.30 22.65 8.99
CA GLU A 38 -7.00 22.24 7.77
C GLU A 38 -7.50 20.80 7.85
N ILE A 39 -6.70 19.88 8.40
CA ILE A 39 -7.12 18.50 8.67
C ILE A 39 -8.34 18.49 9.61
N GLU A 40 -8.29 19.24 10.71
CA GLU A 40 -9.41 19.33 11.65
C GLU A 40 -10.68 19.85 10.96
N ARG A 41 -10.56 20.90 10.15
CA ARG A 41 -11.69 21.46 9.39
C ARG A 41 -12.25 20.47 8.37
N LEU A 42 -11.38 19.87 7.54
CA LEU A 42 -11.76 18.97 6.45
C LEU A 42 -12.32 17.64 6.95
N SER A 43 -11.82 17.12 8.08
CA SER A 43 -12.22 15.82 8.62
C SER A 43 -13.72 15.73 8.96
N LYS A 44 -14.38 16.88 9.19
CA LYS A 44 -15.82 16.95 9.46
C LYS A 44 -16.69 16.46 8.30
N VAL A 45 -16.21 16.61 7.06
CA VAL A 45 -16.93 16.23 5.84
C VAL A 45 -16.16 15.19 5.01
N ASN A 46 -14.84 15.15 5.14
CA ASN A 46 -13.94 14.25 4.45
C ASN A 46 -12.99 13.57 5.47
N PRO A 47 -13.52 12.70 6.34
CA PRO A 47 -12.75 12.07 7.40
C PRO A 47 -11.66 11.12 6.86
N ASN A 48 -11.69 10.76 5.58
CA ASN A 48 -10.68 9.93 4.93
C ASN A 48 -9.52 10.75 4.33
N GLY A 49 -9.65 12.07 4.23
CA GLY A 49 -8.66 12.91 3.55
C GLY A 49 -8.57 12.67 2.05
N TYR A 50 -9.64 12.19 1.40
CA TYR A 50 -9.63 11.96 -0.05
C TYR A 50 -9.39 13.26 -0.82
N SER A 51 -8.62 13.17 -1.90
CA SER A 51 -8.24 14.28 -2.75
C SER A 51 -7.38 15.35 -2.06
N THR A 52 -6.85 15.09 -0.87
CA THR A 52 -5.95 16.04 -0.16
C THR A 52 -4.47 15.78 -0.43
N GLY A 53 -4.16 14.69 -1.14
CA GLY A 53 -2.82 14.15 -1.36
C GLY A 53 -2.21 13.42 -0.16
N MET A 54 -3.03 13.10 0.85
CA MET A 54 -2.70 12.26 2.01
C MET A 54 -3.42 10.90 2.00
N GLU A 55 -4.09 10.53 0.90
CA GLU A 55 -5.06 9.44 0.85
C GLU A 55 -4.43 8.04 0.78
N ASP A 56 -3.21 7.89 0.25
CA ASP A 56 -2.56 6.61 0.03
C ASP A 56 -1.23 6.42 0.78
N GLY A 57 -0.84 7.33 1.69
CA GLY A 57 0.53 7.36 2.22
C GLY A 57 1.08 6.04 2.80
N MET A 58 0.28 5.21 3.49
CA MET A 58 0.73 3.90 3.99
C MET A 58 0.71 2.80 2.94
N ILE A 59 -0.13 2.92 1.92
CA ILE A 59 -0.02 2.10 0.70
C ILE A 59 1.33 2.39 0.04
N LEU A 60 1.63 3.67 -0.17
CA LEU A 60 2.88 4.12 -0.78
C LEU A 60 4.10 3.71 0.03
N GLY A 61 4.03 3.83 1.37
CA GLY A 61 5.07 3.36 2.27
C GLY A 61 5.34 1.85 2.12
N GLY A 62 4.29 1.02 2.10
CA GLY A 62 4.43 -0.43 1.92
C GLY A 62 5.00 -0.82 0.57
N ILE A 63 4.51 -0.20 -0.51
CA ILE A 63 5.00 -0.41 -1.89
C ILE A 63 6.46 0.02 -2.02
N MET A 64 6.82 1.19 -1.48
CA MET A 64 8.19 1.68 -1.54
C MET A 64 9.13 0.84 -0.68
N MET A 65 8.68 0.33 0.47
CA MET A 65 9.45 -0.64 1.26
C MET A 65 9.81 -1.84 0.39
N CYS A 66 8.82 -2.46 -0.28
CA CYS A 66 9.09 -3.57 -1.21
C CYS A 66 10.10 -3.20 -2.29
N ALA A 67 9.99 -2.01 -2.90
CA ALA A 67 10.92 -1.54 -3.92
C ALA A 67 12.37 -1.41 -3.41
N VAL A 68 12.56 -0.88 -2.20
CA VAL A 68 13.89 -0.75 -1.57
C VAL A 68 14.51 -2.12 -1.31
N LEU A 69 13.69 -3.06 -0.81
CA LEU A 69 14.14 -4.40 -0.48
C LEU A 69 14.48 -5.22 -1.74
N ASP A 70 13.65 -5.16 -2.77
CA ASP A 70 13.90 -5.84 -4.05
C ASP A 70 15.14 -5.25 -4.75
N LYS A 71 15.33 -3.92 -4.66
CA LYS A 71 16.56 -3.26 -5.11
C LYS A 71 17.77 -3.80 -4.36
N TYR A 72 17.71 -3.90 -3.03
CA TYR A 72 18.79 -4.45 -2.22
C TYR A 72 19.09 -5.90 -2.56
N GLU A 73 18.06 -6.73 -2.76
CA GLU A 73 18.26 -8.13 -3.13
C GLU A 73 19.00 -8.27 -4.48
N THR A 74 18.76 -7.34 -5.40
CA THR A 74 19.38 -7.30 -6.73
C THR A 74 20.79 -6.70 -6.70
N THR A 75 21.02 -5.62 -5.96
CA THR A 75 22.29 -4.85 -6.02
C THR A 75 23.23 -5.10 -4.85
N LYS A 76 22.72 -5.65 -3.74
CA LYS A 76 23.41 -5.77 -2.43
C LYS A 76 23.97 -4.46 -1.88
N ASP A 77 23.43 -3.31 -2.32
CA ASP A 77 23.89 -1.98 -1.90
C ASP A 77 23.50 -1.68 -0.45
N PRO A 78 24.46 -1.61 0.50
CA PRO A 78 24.15 -1.37 1.91
C PRO A 78 23.62 0.05 2.17
N SER A 79 23.82 0.99 1.25
CA SER A 79 23.30 2.37 1.38
C SER A 79 21.77 2.41 1.39
N LEU A 80 21.11 1.34 0.92
CA LEU A 80 19.65 1.20 0.91
C LEU A 80 19.05 1.10 2.31
N LYS A 81 19.85 0.73 3.32
CA LYS A 81 19.44 0.64 4.72
C LYS A 81 18.76 1.91 5.22
N LYS A 82 19.36 3.08 4.96
CA LYS A 82 18.84 4.37 5.45
C LYS A 82 17.43 4.67 4.94
N PHE A 83 17.11 4.19 3.75
CA PHE A 83 15.79 4.38 3.13
C PHE A 83 14.76 3.45 3.76
N ALA A 84 15.11 2.18 3.97
CA ALA A 84 14.23 1.22 4.67
C ALA A 84 13.94 1.68 6.11
N ASP A 85 14.97 2.13 6.84
CA ASP A 85 14.79 2.63 8.20
C ASP A 85 13.90 3.89 8.26
N ALA A 86 14.05 4.80 7.29
CA ALA A 86 13.19 5.99 7.20
C ALA A 86 11.73 5.61 6.98
N ILE A 87 11.46 4.67 6.08
CA ILE A 87 10.08 4.18 5.85
C ILE A 87 9.50 3.56 7.12
N ALA A 88 10.27 2.73 7.84
CA ALA A 88 9.81 2.11 9.08
C ALA A 88 9.46 3.16 10.16
N ARG A 89 10.25 4.24 10.27
CA ARG A 89 9.93 5.37 11.17
C ARG A 89 8.69 6.15 10.73
N GLY A 90 8.50 6.39 9.43
CA GLY A 90 7.28 6.98 8.89
C GLY A 90 6.04 6.14 9.20
N MET A 91 6.12 4.82 9.01
CA MET A 91 5.07 3.86 9.39
C MET A 91 4.78 3.90 10.89
N ALA A 92 5.80 4.03 11.74
CA ALA A 92 5.63 4.18 13.18
C ALA A 92 4.82 5.45 13.53
N ARG A 93 5.12 6.59 12.89
CA ARG A 93 4.35 7.84 13.10
C ARG A 93 2.87 7.67 12.77
N CYS A 94 2.57 6.89 11.73
CA CYS A 94 1.20 6.65 11.29
C CYS A 94 0.45 5.60 12.11
N ALA A 95 1.15 4.65 12.76
CA ALA A 95 0.52 3.53 13.47
C ALA A 95 0.60 3.61 15.00
N LEU A 96 1.55 4.36 15.55
CA LEU A 96 1.85 4.42 16.99
C LEU A 96 1.49 5.78 17.61
N SER A 97 0.51 6.48 17.04
CA SER A 97 -0.03 7.71 17.64
C SER A 97 -0.52 7.43 19.07
N PRO A 98 -0.12 8.23 20.08
CA PRO A 98 -0.63 8.09 21.44
C PRO A 98 -2.15 8.22 21.55
N LYS A 99 -2.79 8.92 20.59
CA LYS A 99 -4.25 9.14 20.56
C LYS A 99 -5.02 7.95 19.98
N ALA A 100 -4.37 7.11 19.17
CA ALA A 100 -5.02 6.04 18.43
C ALA A 100 -4.00 4.95 18.09
N ARG A 101 -3.42 4.32 19.11
CA ARG A 101 -2.40 3.29 18.91
C ARG A 101 -3.00 2.10 18.14
N GLY A 102 -2.26 1.60 17.14
CA GLY A 102 -2.70 0.53 16.26
C GLY A 102 -3.62 0.95 15.13
N PHE A 103 -4.13 2.20 15.13
CA PHE A 103 -4.80 2.77 13.96
C PHE A 103 -3.74 3.16 12.94
N VAL A 104 -3.90 2.72 11.69
CA VAL A 104 -2.99 3.10 10.60
C VAL A 104 -3.53 4.34 9.90
N ALA A 105 -3.02 5.51 10.30
CA ALA A 105 -3.29 6.75 9.58
C ALA A 105 -2.74 6.68 8.16
N ARG A 106 -3.49 7.20 7.18
CA ARG A 106 -3.07 7.19 5.76
C ARG A 106 -1.75 7.93 5.55
N ALA A 107 -1.61 9.10 6.17
CA ALA A 107 -0.38 9.89 6.26
C ALA A 107 -0.47 10.85 7.46
N VAL A 108 0.61 11.58 7.74
CA VAL A 108 0.63 12.68 8.72
C VAL A 108 1.00 14.01 8.06
N SER A 109 0.52 15.12 8.62
CA SER A 109 0.80 16.46 8.11
C SER A 109 2.30 16.78 8.14
N VAL A 110 2.80 17.45 7.10
CA VAL A 110 4.17 17.97 7.07
C VAL A 110 4.39 19.16 8.02
N SER A 111 3.32 19.80 8.50
CA SER A 111 3.42 20.97 9.39
C SER A 111 3.81 20.61 10.81
N ASP A 112 3.39 19.44 11.30
CA ASP A 112 3.60 19.01 12.68
C ASP A 112 4.07 17.55 12.84
N GLY A 113 4.10 16.78 11.75
CA GLY A 113 4.54 15.39 11.73
C GLY A 113 3.67 14.41 12.51
N ARG A 114 2.43 14.79 12.88
CA ARG A 114 1.57 13.97 13.74
C ARG A 114 0.07 14.10 13.49
N SER A 115 -0.41 15.19 12.89
CA SER A 115 -1.84 15.35 12.61
C SER A 115 -2.26 14.51 11.41
N PHE A 116 -3.41 13.85 11.50
CA PHE A 116 -3.92 12.92 10.49
C PHE A 116 -5.44 12.94 10.40
N PHE A 117 -5.98 12.50 9.26
CA PHE A 117 -7.39 12.27 9.05
C PHE A 117 -7.88 11.04 9.86
N PRO A 118 -9.05 11.10 10.53
CA PRO A 118 -9.47 10.10 11.52
C PRO A 118 -9.96 8.78 10.93
N SER A 119 -10.29 8.72 9.63
CA SER A 119 -10.78 7.51 8.94
C SER A 119 -9.71 6.92 8.02
N THR A 120 -9.60 5.60 8.05
CA THR A 120 -8.66 4.81 7.25
C THR A 120 -9.40 3.71 6.48
N SER A 121 -8.65 2.88 5.77
CA SER A 121 -9.19 1.72 5.06
C SER A 121 -8.30 0.49 5.26
N ARG A 122 -8.89 -0.70 5.09
CA ARG A 122 -8.22 -2.00 5.18
C ARG A 122 -6.93 -2.09 4.34
N ASP A 123 -6.87 -1.37 3.22
CA ASP A 123 -5.72 -1.35 2.32
C ASP A 123 -4.48 -0.70 2.94
N GLN A 124 -4.64 0.34 3.75
CA GLN A 124 -3.57 0.98 4.52
C GLN A 124 -2.93 -0.03 5.47
N TYR A 125 -3.77 -0.79 6.20
CA TYR A 125 -3.30 -1.88 7.05
C TYR A 125 -2.58 -2.97 6.24
N THR A 126 -3.16 -3.34 5.08
CA THR A 126 -2.63 -4.42 4.24
C THR A 126 -1.20 -4.11 3.79
N HIS A 127 -0.98 -2.93 3.20
CA HIS A 127 0.33 -2.55 2.68
C HIS A 127 1.33 -2.18 3.78
N CYS A 128 0.88 -1.58 4.89
CA CYS A 128 1.74 -1.31 6.05
C CYS A 128 2.30 -2.61 6.62
N VAL A 129 1.43 -3.58 6.93
CA VAL A 129 1.83 -4.87 7.50
C VAL A 129 2.66 -5.70 6.51
N HIS A 130 2.28 -5.73 5.23
CA HIS A 130 3.05 -6.44 4.19
C HIS A 130 4.46 -5.87 3.99
N GLY A 131 4.59 -4.54 3.95
CA GLY A 131 5.90 -3.89 3.85
C GLY A 131 6.79 -4.17 5.06
N LEU A 132 6.24 -4.07 6.28
CA LEU A 132 6.98 -4.38 7.51
C LEU A 132 7.36 -5.86 7.61
N TYR A 133 6.48 -6.76 7.16
CA TYR A 133 6.76 -8.19 7.07
C TYR A 133 7.99 -8.47 6.21
N LYS A 134 8.06 -7.89 5.01
CA LYS A 134 9.24 -8.03 4.13
C LYS A 134 10.48 -7.38 4.74
N TYR A 135 10.34 -6.20 5.35
CA TYR A 135 11.45 -5.51 6.00
C TYR A 135 12.05 -6.36 7.13
N PHE A 136 11.22 -6.94 8.00
CA PHE A 136 11.67 -7.75 9.12
C PHE A 136 12.47 -8.99 8.70
N LYS A 137 12.13 -9.59 7.55
CA LYS A 137 12.86 -10.72 6.95
C LYS A 137 14.14 -10.29 6.21
N SER A 138 14.30 -9.01 5.92
CA SER A 138 15.43 -8.50 5.15
C SER A 138 16.70 -8.38 6.01
N PRO A 139 17.90 -8.61 5.41
CA PRO A 139 19.17 -8.24 6.03
C PRO A 139 19.33 -6.74 6.32
N LEU A 140 18.52 -5.87 5.72
CA LEU A 140 18.56 -4.42 6.00
C LEU A 140 17.96 -4.05 7.35
N ALA A 141 17.11 -4.90 7.94
CA ALA A 141 16.48 -4.62 9.23
C ALA A 141 17.43 -4.93 10.39
N THR A 142 17.84 -3.90 11.14
CA THR A 142 18.61 -4.06 12.37
C THR A 142 17.75 -4.58 13.51
N ALA A 143 18.36 -4.87 14.66
CA ALA A 143 17.63 -5.21 15.87
C ALA A 143 16.59 -4.13 16.24
N GLU A 144 16.96 -2.85 16.13
CA GLU A 144 16.08 -1.71 16.41
C GLU A 144 14.95 -1.62 15.37
N GLY A 145 15.28 -1.79 14.09
CA GLY A 145 14.28 -1.81 13.01
C GLY A 145 13.28 -2.94 13.16
N LYS A 146 13.75 -4.15 13.50
CA LYS A 146 12.90 -5.31 13.79
C LYS A 146 12.02 -5.08 15.02
N LYS A 147 12.57 -4.51 16.09
CA LYS A 147 11.80 -4.14 17.28
C LYS A 147 10.69 -3.14 16.95
N LEU A 148 11.00 -2.11 16.15
CA LEU A 148 10.02 -1.12 15.72
C LEU A 148 8.92 -1.74 14.85
N ALA A 149 9.29 -2.59 13.88
CA ALA A 149 8.32 -3.30 13.05
C ALA A 149 7.40 -4.21 13.88
N ALA A 150 7.97 -4.96 14.83
CA ALA A 150 7.21 -5.80 15.76
C ALA A 150 6.24 -4.96 16.61
N GLU A 151 6.69 -3.80 17.12
CA GLU A 151 5.85 -2.88 17.88
C GLU A 151 4.65 -2.36 17.06
N ILE A 152 4.88 -1.95 15.81
CA ILE A 152 3.83 -1.50 14.90
C ILE A 152 2.82 -2.61 14.64
N CYS A 153 3.29 -3.80 14.24
CA CYS A 153 2.41 -4.92 13.91
C CYS A 153 1.64 -5.44 15.13
N ALA A 154 2.25 -5.47 16.32
CA ALA A 154 1.58 -5.81 17.57
C ALA A 154 0.47 -4.81 17.90
N ALA A 155 0.74 -3.50 17.80
CA ALA A 155 -0.25 -2.47 18.04
C ALA A 155 -1.45 -2.59 17.10
N ILE A 156 -1.21 -2.85 15.81
CA ILE A 156 -2.27 -3.08 14.82
C ILE A 156 -3.07 -4.33 15.20
N ALA A 157 -2.42 -5.44 15.53
CA ALA A 157 -3.09 -6.69 15.89
C ALA A 157 -3.90 -6.56 17.20
N ASP A 158 -3.38 -5.86 18.21
CA ASP A 158 -4.11 -5.56 19.44
C ASP A 158 -5.37 -4.74 19.16
N ARG A 159 -5.30 -3.77 18.23
CA ARG A 159 -6.49 -3.04 17.77
C ARG A 159 -7.50 -3.95 17.09
N MET A 160 -7.05 -4.95 16.31
CA MET A 160 -7.97 -5.91 15.70
C MET A 160 -8.63 -6.81 16.75
N LEU A 161 -7.85 -7.28 17.74
CA LEU A 161 -8.37 -8.05 18.88
C LEU A 161 -9.45 -7.29 19.65
N GLU A 162 -9.20 -6.01 19.90
CA GLU A 162 -10.15 -5.14 20.57
C GLU A 162 -11.39 -4.96 19.69
N ASN A 163 -11.23 -4.44 18.47
CA ASN A 163 -12.35 -3.85 17.76
C ASN A 163 -13.05 -4.81 16.78
N VAL A 164 -12.42 -5.86 16.26
CA VAL A 164 -13.01 -6.71 15.21
C VAL A 164 -13.90 -7.79 15.83
N ARG A 165 -15.11 -7.39 16.24
CA ARG A 165 -16.10 -8.23 16.93
C ARG A 165 -17.51 -7.99 16.41
N PRO A 166 -18.49 -8.88 16.65
CA PRO A 166 -19.87 -8.70 16.17
C PRO A 166 -20.49 -7.34 16.54
N GLY A 167 -20.26 -6.86 17.77
CA GLY A 167 -20.82 -5.60 18.27
C GLY A 167 -20.34 -4.33 17.56
N THR A 168 -19.23 -4.39 16.83
CA THR A 168 -18.71 -3.30 15.98
C THR A 168 -18.91 -3.59 14.50
N ASN A 169 -19.69 -4.62 14.16
CA ASN A 169 -19.81 -5.14 12.80
C ASN A 169 -18.44 -5.48 12.17
N TYR A 170 -17.55 -6.04 13.00
CA TYR A 170 -16.19 -6.42 12.65
C TYR A 170 -15.32 -5.27 12.11
N ASP A 171 -15.63 -4.03 12.47
CA ASP A 171 -14.87 -2.84 12.10
C ASP A 171 -13.67 -2.60 13.03
N ALA A 172 -12.51 -2.25 12.47
CA ALA A 172 -11.34 -1.81 13.23
C ALA A 172 -11.51 -0.40 13.86
N LEU A 173 -12.59 0.30 13.49
CA LEU A 173 -12.99 1.64 13.91
C LEU A 173 -12.02 2.76 13.47
N ASN A 174 -12.55 3.97 13.37
CA ASN A 174 -11.78 5.20 13.16
C ASN A 174 -10.90 5.51 14.39
N ALA A 175 -9.99 6.46 14.23
CA ALA A 175 -9.09 6.89 15.29
C ALA A 175 -9.83 7.36 16.56
N ASP A 176 -11.02 7.93 16.42
CA ASP A 176 -11.89 8.40 17.51
C ASP A 176 -12.85 7.33 18.06
N GLY A 177 -12.75 6.09 17.56
CA GLY A 177 -13.63 4.98 17.95
C GLY A 177 -14.96 4.92 17.19
N SER A 178 -15.26 5.87 16.31
CA SER A 178 -16.46 5.82 15.47
C SER A 178 -16.37 4.73 14.38
N PRO A 179 -17.50 4.23 13.85
CA PRO A 179 -17.48 3.30 12.72
C PRO A 179 -16.81 3.91 11.49
N SER A 180 -16.12 3.08 10.70
CA SER A 180 -15.45 3.58 9.51
C SER A 180 -16.43 4.02 8.43
N THR A 181 -16.02 5.01 7.64
CA THR A 181 -16.84 5.48 6.51
C THR A 181 -17.14 4.30 5.60
N ARG A 182 -18.42 3.96 5.39
CA ARG A 182 -18.87 2.86 4.50
C ARG A 182 -18.26 1.48 4.83
N GLY A 183 -17.80 1.24 6.07
CA GLY A 183 -17.19 -0.04 6.45
C GLY A 183 -15.82 -0.29 5.83
N LEU A 184 -15.10 0.77 5.45
CA LEU A 184 -13.79 0.70 4.80
C LEU A 184 -12.71 0.02 5.65
N SER A 185 -12.87 -0.05 6.98
CA SER A 185 -11.98 -0.81 7.88
C SER A 185 -12.63 -2.04 8.54
N ARG A 186 -13.75 -2.55 8.00
CA ARG A 186 -14.27 -3.86 8.41
C ARG A 186 -13.25 -4.96 8.08
N MET A 187 -12.90 -5.84 9.00
CA MET A 187 -11.85 -6.85 8.77
C MET A 187 -12.37 -8.28 8.61
N TRP A 188 -13.63 -8.53 8.96
CA TRP A 188 -14.30 -9.83 8.81
C TRP A 188 -15.70 -9.68 8.24
N ASN A 189 -16.30 -10.75 7.70
CA ASN A 189 -17.52 -10.67 6.88
C ASN A 189 -17.36 -9.68 5.71
N VAL A 190 -16.29 -9.88 4.97
CA VAL A 190 -15.81 -9.00 3.90
C VAL A 190 -15.93 -9.68 2.52
N ALA A 191 -15.55 -8.99 1.45
CA ALA A 191 -15.52 -9.63 0.13
C ALA A 191 -14.36 -10.65 0.02
N PRO A 192 -14.45 -11.64 -0.88
CA PRO A 192 -13.41 -12.67 -1.05
C PRO A 192 -11.96 -12.16 -1.21
N HIS A 193 -11.77 -11.03 -1.89
CA HIS A 193 -10.45 -10.42 -2.12
C HIS A 193 -9.88 -9.71 -0.89
N GLU A 194 -10.66 -9.60 0.18
CA GLU A 194 -10.31 -8.94 1.44
C GLU A 194 -10.09 -9.96 2.57
N ALA A 195 -10.54 -11.21 2.41
CA ALA A 195 -10.67 -12.21 3.47
C ALA A 195 -9.33 -12.55 4.17
N ALA A 196 -8.24 -12.61 3.40
CA ALA A 196 -6.92 -12.95 3.93
C ALA A 196 -6.30 -11.89 4.86
N ARG A 197 -6.83 -10.66 4.89
CA ARG A 197 -6.19 -9.52 5.58
C ARG A 197 -6.14 -9.67 7.10
N LEU A 198 -7.23 -10.14 7.72
CA LEU A 198 -7.28 -10.30 9.17
C LEU A 198 -6.31 -11.38 9.68
N PRO A 199 -6.34 -12.63 9.18
CA PRO A 199 -5.37 -13.63 9.59
C PRO A 199 -3.93 -13.24 9.21
N MET A 200 -3.70 -12.51 8.11
CA MET A 200 -2.39 -11.96 7.77
C MET A 200 -1.84 -11.07 8.89
N ILE A 201 -2.65 -10.15 9.43
CA ILE A 201 -2.24 -9.24 10.52
C ILE A 201 -1.80 -10.05 11.75
N TYR A 202 -2.60 -11.06 12.13
CA TYR A 202 -2.28 -11.90 13.27
C TYR A 202 -1.05 -12.79 13.06
N ALA A 203 -0.90 -13.38 11.87
CA ALA A 203 0.27 -14.18 11.52
C ALA A 203 1.56 -13.37 11.63
N VAL A 204 1.56 -12.14 11.10
CA VAL A 204 2.73 -11.25 11.14
C VAL A 204 3.03 -10.82 12.57
N ALA A 205 2.02 -10.45 13.36
CA ALA A 205 2.23 -10.06 14.75
C ALA A 205 2.80 -11.23 15.59
N ASN A 206 2.28 -12.45 15.42
CA ASN A 206 2.83 -13.65 16.08
C ASN A 206 4.29 -13.87 15.67
N PHE A 207 4.59 -13.87 14.37
CA PHE A 207 5.94 -14.09 13.85
C PHE A 207 6.97 -13.08 14.39
N MET A 208 6.61 -11.81 14.47
CA MET A 208 7.54 -10.75 14.88
C MET A 208 7.72 -10.65 16.41
N THR A 209 6.71 -11.02 17.19
CA THR A 209 6.71 -10.84 18.65
C THR A 209 6.93 -12.14 19.43
N GLY A 210 6.60 -13.29 18.84
CA GLY A 210 6.50 -14.57 19.55
C GLY A 210 5.27 -14.70 20.46
N ASP A 211 4.35 -13.72 20.46
CA ASP A 211 3.16 -13.79 21.31
C ASP A 211 2.10 -14.72 20.70
N GLU A 212 1.89 -15.85 21.37
CA GLU A 212 0.96 -16.91 20.99
C GLU A 212 -0.50 -16.47 20.88
N LYS A 213 -0.90 -15.34 21.51
CA LYS A 213 -2.28 -14.84 21.41
C LYS A 213 -2.65 -14.52 19.96
N TYR A 214 -1.72 -13.96 19.19
CA TYR A 214 -1.94 -13.66 17.78
C TYR A 214 -1.97 -14.95 16.95
N GLY A 215 -1.11 -15.92 17.28
CA GLY A 215 -1.10 -17.23 16.63
C GLY A 215 -2.46 -17.93 16.75
N ARG A 216 -3.07 -17.92 17.94
CA ARG A 216 -4.41 -18.49 18.16
C ARG A 216 -5.49 -17.82 17.31
N GLU A 217 -5.51 -16.49 17.23
CA GLU A 217 -6.48 -15.81 16.37
C GLU A 217 -6.22 -16.04 14.88
N CYS A 218 -4.96 -16.10 14.44
CA CYS A 218 -4.65 -16.46 13.06
C CYS A 218 -5.27 -17.82 12.69
N LYS A 219 -5.08 -18.84 13.52
CA LYS A 219 -5.63 -20.20 13.31
C LYS A 219 -7.14 -20.23 13.22
N LYS A 220 -7.82 -19.41 14.03
CA LYS A 220 -9.28 -19.28 14.02
C LYS A 220 -9.83 -18.79 12.68
N TYR A 221 -9.12 -17.90 11.99
CA TYR A 221 -9.62 -17.25 10.77
C TYR A 221 -9.01 -17.80 9.46
N ALA A 222 -7.80 -18.37 9.50
CA ALA A 222 -7.02 -18.64 8.29
C ALA A 222 -7.71 -19.61 7.31
N ALA A 223 -8.23 -20.74 7.79
CA ALA A 223 -8.85 -21.74 6.91
C ALA A 223 -10.07 -21.19 6.18
N GLU A 224 -10.96 -20.49 6.89
CA GLU A 224 -12.14 -19.86 6.29
C GLU A 224 -11.75 -18.74 5.32
N ALA A 225 -10.76 -17.92 5.69
CA ALA A 225 -10.29 -16.84 4.83
C ALA A 225 -9.73 -17.35 3.49
N VAL A 226 -8.92 -18.42 3.52
CA VAL A 226 -8.38 -19.03 2.29
C VAL A 226 -9.50 -19.62 1.44
N ALA A 227 -10.43 -20.37 2.06
CA ALA A 227 -11.58 -20.93 1.35
C ALA A 227 -12.47 -19.85 0.72
N GLN A 228 -12.66 -18.72 1.43
CA GLN A 228 -13.39 -17.57 0.92
C GLN A 228 -12.64 -16.89 -0.24
N SER A 229 -11.32 -16.72 -0.12
CA SER A 229 -10.49 -16.10 -1.16
C SER A 229 -10.53 -16.82 -2.50
N LYS A 230 -10.80 -18.14 -2.54
CA LYS A 230 -11.05 -18.86 -3.80
C LYS A 230 -12.19 -18.29 -4.64
N LYS A 231 -13.17 -17.63 -4.01
CA LYS A 231 -14.40 -17.14 -4.65
C LYS A 231 -14.26 -15.70 -5.16
N PHE A 232 -13.03 -15.26 -5.46
CA PHE A 232 -12.78 -13.89 -5.85
C PHE A 232 -13.42 -13.50 -7.18
N SER A 233 -13.85 -12.25 -7.28
CA SER A 233 -14.48 -11.74 -8.50
C SER A 233 -13.42 -11.45 -9.57
N ARG A 234 -13.60 -12.01 -10.77
CA ARG A 234 -12.78 -11.67 -11.94
C ARG A 234 -12.94 -10.22 -12.41
N ASN A 235 -13.92 -9.48 -11.88
CA ASN A 235 -14.19 -8.07 -12.20
C ASN A 235 -13.65 -7.10 -11.13
N MET A 236 -12.86 -7.57 -10.17
CA MET A 236 -12.33 -6.69 -9.12
C MET A 236 -11.42 -5.59 -9.67
N ALA A 237 -11.35 -4.49 -8.92
CA ALA A 237 -10.50 -3.37 -9.24
C ALA A 237 -9.00 -3.73 -9.16
N PRO A 238 -8.12 -3.01 -9.88
CA PRO A 238 -6.67 -3.25 -9.88
C PRO A 238 -6.01 -3.27 -8.50
N TRP A 239 -6.26 -2.24 -7.68
CA TRP A 239 -5.79 -2.15 -6.31
C TRP A 239 -6.21 -3.35 -5.46
N ALA A 240 -7.41 -3.90 -5.68
CA ALA A 240 -7.94 -5.03 -4.93
C ALA A 240 -7.14 -6.31 -5.21
N GLN A 241 -6.71 -6.51 -6.46
CA GLN A 241 -5.89 -7.67 -6.85
C GLN A 241 -4.53 -7.63 -6.16
N LEU A 242 -3.88 -6.46 -6.16
CA LEU A 242 -2.56 -6.31 -5.54
C LEU A 242 -2.63 -6.54 -4.03
N GLN A 243 -3.66 -6.00 -3.37
CA GLN A 243 -3.88 -6.19 -1.93
C GLN A 243 -4.18 -7.66 -1.59
N MET A 244 -4.93 -8.34 -2.45
CA MET A 244 -5.19 -9.77 -2.32
C MET A 244 -3.89 -10.58 -2.44
N GLN A 245 -3.03 -10.28 -3.41
CA GLN A 245 -1.71 -10.92 -3.52
C GLN A 245 -0.84 -10.67 -2.29
N ALA A 246 -0.79 -9.43 -1.79
CA ALA A 246 0.01 -9.07 -0.62
C ALA A 246 -0.39 -9.88 0.63
N SER A 247 -1.70 -10.05 0.85
CA SER A 247 -2.21 -10.82 2.00
C SER A 247 -2.05 -12.33 1.84
N LEU A 248 -2.26 -12.87 0.64
CA LEU A 248 -2.04 -14.29 0.36
C LEU A 248 -0.56 -14.68 0.39
N GLU A 249 0.36 -13.81 -0.06
CA GLU A 249 1.80 -14.05 0.00
C GLU A 249 2.26 -14.33 1.45
N VAL A 250 1.74 -13.56 2.40
CA VAL A 250 2.04 -13.73 3.82
C VAL A 250 1.41 -15.02 4.35
N LEU A 251 0.12 -15.26 4.10
CA LEU A 251 -0.54 -16.47 4.58
C LEU A 251 0.08 -17.75 4.02
N ARG A 252 0.57 -17.72 2.78
CA ARG A 252 1.33 -18.83 2.20
C ARG A 252 2.53 -19.17 3.07
N ASP A 253 3.31 -18.16 3.49
CA ASP A 253 4.52 -18.37 4.28
C ASP A 253 4.20 -18.96 5.67
N PHE A 254 3.01 -18.68 6.21
CA PHE A 254 2.52 -19.18 7.49
C PHE A 254 1.47 -20.30 7.41
N ALA A 255 1.32 -20.94 6.25
CA ALA A 255 0.38 -22.05 6.10
C ALA A 255 0.72 -23.21 7.04
N GLU A 256 -0.28 -23.77 7.71
CA GLU A 256 -0.10 -24.86 8.70
C GLU A 256 0.23 -26.20 8.03
N THR A 257 -0.16 -26.37 6.76
CA THR A 257 0.02 -27.61 6.00
C THR A 257 0.47 -27.30 4.58
N ASP A 258 1.16 -28.24 3.95
CA ASP A 258 1.53 -28.13 2.54
C ASP A 258 0.29 -28.05 1.63
N ALA A 259 -0.78 -28.75 1.98
CA ALA A 259 -2.05 -28.66 1.26
C ALA A 259 -2.63 -27.24 1.28
N GLN A 260 -2.64 -26.58 2.44
CA GLN A 260 -3.07 -25.18 2.55
C GLN A 260 -2.12 -24.23 1.79
N ARG A 261 -0.81 -24.48 1.86
CA ARG A 261 0.20 -23.71 1.12
C ARG A 261 -0.06 -23.78 -0.39
N GLU A 262 -0.24 -24.98 -0.93
CA GLU A 262 -0.54 -25.22 -2.34
C GLU A 262 -1.88 -24.61 -2.76
N GLU A 263 -2.89 -24.66 -1.90
CA GLU A 263 -4.18 -24.00 -2.12
C GLU A 263 -4.00 -22.47 -2.27
N ILE A 264 -3.25 -21.84 -1.36
CA ILE A 264 -2.97 -20.41 -1.43
C ILE A 264 -2.19 -20.07 -2.70
N VAL A 265 -1.16 -20.85 -3.04
CA VAL A 265 -0.37 -20.66 -4.28
C VAL A 265 -1.25 -20.79 -5.51
N GLY A 266 -2.20 -21.73 -5.53
CA GLY A 266 -3.19 -21.87 -6.59
C GLY A 266 -4.05 -20.62 -6.78
N ILE A 267 -4.54 -20.03 -5.69
CA ILE A 267 -5.30 -18.77 -5.73
C ILE A 267 -4.42 -17.64 -6.26
N MET A 268 -3.21 -17.48 -5.72
CA MET A 268 -2.26 -16.45 -6.17
C MET A 268 -1.94 -16.56 -7.66
N ARG A 269 -1.82 -17.79 -8.19
CA ARG A 269 -1.56 -18.05 -9.61
C ARG A 269 -2.72 -17.59 -10.50
N GLU A 270 -3.96 -17.86 -10.10
CA GLU A 270 -5.14 -17.38 -10.83
C GLU A 270 -5.27 -15.85 -10.80
N VAL A 271 -4.92 -15.21 -9.67
CA VAL A 271 -4.88 -13.74 -9.57
C VAL A 271 -3.78 -13.15 -10.46
N SER A 272 -2.58 -13.75 -10.48
CA SER A 272 -1.48 -13.34 -11.39
C SER A 272 -1.87 -13.49 -12.86
N LYS A 273 -2.56 -14.57 -13.23
CA LYS A 273 -3.06 -14.79 -14.60
C LYS A 273 -4.07 -13.71 -15.01
N LEU A 274 -5.02 -13.37 -14.15
CA LEU A 274 -5.98 -12.29 -14.40
C LEU A 274 -5.27 -10.94 -14.60
N ALA A 275 -4.21 -10.66 -13.84
CA ALA A 275 -3.42 -9.45 -14.00
C ALA A 275 -2.66 -9.42 -15.33
N ALA A 276 -2.09 -10.56 -15.76
CA ALA A 276 -1.43 -10.70 -17.05
C ALA A 276 -2.40 -10.45 -18.22
N GLU A 277 -3.63 -11.01 -18.15
CA GLU A 277 -4.70 -10.77 -19.13
C GLU A 277 -5.03 -9.27 -19.28
N ARG A 278 -4.95 -8.51 -18.18
CA ARG A 278 -5.26 -7.07 -18.11
C ARG A 278 -4.08 -6.16 -18.42
N LEU A 279 -2.85 -6.67 -18.37
CA LEU A 279 -1.62 -5.88 -18.51
C LEU A 279 -1.59 -5.11 -19.83
N ARG A 280 -2.07 -5.70 -20.92
CA ARG A 280 -2.09 -5.05 -22.24
C ARG A 280 -2.93 -3.77 -22.23
N GLY A 281 -4.12 -3.83 -21.62
CA GLY A 281 -4.99 -2.67 -21.47
C GLY A 281 -4.38 -1.61 -20.54
N ALA A 282 -3.67 -2.04 -19.49
CA ALA A 282 -2.98 -1.13 -18.58
C ALA A 282 -1.81 -0.40 -19.27
N VAL A 283 -1.00 -1.11 -20.06
CA VAL A 283 0.08 -0.51 -20.86
C VAL A 283 -0.48 0.43 -21.93
N SER A 284 -1.51 0.00 -22.67
CA SER A 284 -2.15 0.85 -23.68
C SER A 284 -2.74 2.12 -23.08
N GLY A 285 -3.36 2.03 -21.90
CA GLY A 285 -3.92 3.19 -21.23
C GLY A 285 -2.84 4.14 -20.68
N LEU A 286 -1.73 3.60 -20.19
CA LEU A 286 -0.59 4.37 -19.70
C LEU A 286 0.15 5.10 -20.83
N LEU A 287 0.26 4.48 -22.01
CA LEU A 287 0.95 5.02 -23.18
C LEU A 287 0.03 5.79 -24.13
N ASP A 288 -1.22 6.03 -23.76
CA ASP A 288 -2.14 6.85 -24.54
C ASP A 288 -1.57 8.28 -24.64
N PRO A 289 -1.33 8.82 -25.85
CA PRO A 289 -0.82 10.18 -26.02
C PRO A 289 -1.73 11.28 -25.44
N LYS A 290 -3.01 10.99 -25.21
CA LYS A 290 -3.96 11.90 -24.56
C LYS A 290 -3.82 11.91 -23.04
N LEU A 291 -3.12 10.94 -22.45
CA LEU A 291 -2.88 10.87 -21.03
C LEU A 291 -1.76 11.84 -20.63
N ASP A 292 -2.13 12.97 -20.05
CA ASP A 292 -1.16 13.96 -19.58
C ASP A 292 -0.53 13.56 -18.23
N LEU A 293 0.43 12.63 -18.29
CA LEU A 293 1.21 12.13 -17.14
C LEU A 293 2.05 13.22 -16.45
N TYR A 294 2.23 14.36 -17.10
CA TYR A 294 3.12 15.44 -16.68
C TYR A 294 2.36 16.69 -16.24
N ARG A 295 1.01 16.66 -16.26
CA ARG A 295 0.17 17.72 -15.72
C ARG A 295 0.37 17.84 -14.22
N LEU A 296 0.74 19.02 -13.74
CA LEU A 296 0.64 19.31 -12.31
C LEU A 296 -0.85 19.43 -11.93
N PRO A 297 -1.32 18.71 -10.90
CA PRO A 297 -2.64 18.93 -10.35
C PRO A 297 -2.74 20.35 -9.75
N PRO A 298 -3.94 20.94 -9.70
CA PRO A 298 -4.14 22.13 -8.90
C PRO A 298 -3.91 21.83 -7.41
N ASN A 299 -3.57 22.85 -6.62
CA ASN A 299 -3.37 22.69 -5.18
C ASN A 299 -4.70 22.31 -4.50
N PRO A 300 -4.82 21.12 -3.87
CA PRO A 300 -6.06 20.68 -3.24
C PRO A 300 -6.64 21.66 -2.22
N GLN A 301 -5.80 22.37 -1.47
CA GLN A 301 -6.27 23.31 -0.43
C GLN A 301 -6.91 24.57 -1.01
N LYS A 302 -6.72 24.82 -2.31
CA LYS A 302 -7.29 25.98 -3.02
C LYS A 302 -8.53 25.63 -3.83
N MET A 303 -8.93 24.37 -3.85
CA MET A 303 -10.05 23.90 -4.66
C MET A 303 -11.37 23.94 -3.88
N PRO A 304 -12.50 24.16 -4.57
CA PRO A 304 -13.81 23.96 -3.96
C PRO A 304 -13.97 22.51 -3.49
N LEU A 305 -14.88 22.31 -2.53
CA LEU A 305 -15.23 20.98 -2.06
C LEU A 305 -16.43 20.44 -2.85
N SER A 306 -16.36 19.17 -3.25
CA SER A 306 -17.48 18.43 -3.82
C SER A 306 -18.62 18.27 -2.80
N PRO A 307 -19.81 17.81 -3.21
CA PRO A 307 -20.91 17.48 -2.29
C PRO A 307 -20.51 16.47 -1.19
N GLU A 308 -19.53 15.60 -1.47
CA GLU A 308 -18.94 14.65 -0.52
C GLU A 308 -17.79 15.24 0.31
N GLY A 309 -17.56 16.55 0.25
CA GLY A 309 -16.59 17.28 1.07
C GLY A 309 -15.14 17.17 0.61
N LYS A 310 -14.87 16.66 -0.60
CA LYS A 310 -13.51 16.42 -1.11
C LYS A 310 -13.04 17.57 -1.99
N PRO A 311 -11.77 18.00 -1.94
CA PRO A 311 -11.23 18.92 -2.95
C PRO A 311 -11.48 18.44 -4.38
N GLU A 312 -12.04 19.30 -5.23
CA GLU A 312 -12.39 18.99 -6.63
C GLU A 312 -11.16 18.98 -7.54
N ILE A 313 -10.36 17.93 -7.45
CA ILE A 313 -9.21 17.69 -8.34
C ILE A 313 -9.41 16.47 -9.25
N GLY A 314 -10.68 16.13 -9.51
CA GLY A 314 -11.16 14.87 -10.08
C GLY A 314 -10.52 14.49 -11.41
N GLU A 315 -10.40 15.41 -12.37
CA GLU A 315 -9.80 15.12 -13.68
C GLU A 315 -8.39 14.54 -13.58
N PHE A 316 -7.59 15.05 -12.64
CA PHE A 316 -6.23 14.55 -12.40
C PHE A 316 -6.24 13.13 -11.83
N PHE A 317 -7.10 12.86 -10.85
CA PHE A 317 -7.19 11.54 -10.24
C PHE A 317 -7.75 10.48 -11.19
N GLU A 318 -8.80 10.82 -11.94
CA GLU A 318 -9.48 9.91 -12.85
C GLU A 318 -8.65 9.58 -14.11
N GLY A 319 -7.87 10.56 -14.60
CA GLY A 319 -6.98 10.41 -15.75
C GLY A 319 -5.57 9.95 -15.36
N PRO A 320 -4.59 10.86 -15.32
CA PRO A 320 -3.17 10.52 -15.22
C PRO A 320 -2.82 9.70 -13.99
N HIS A 321 -3.40 9.99 -12.83
CA HIS A 321 -3.10 9.23 -11.61
C HIS A 321 -3.60 7.78 -11.70
N ARG A 322 -4.90 7.55 -11.92
CA ARG A 322 -5.48 6.21 -11.90
C ARG A 322 -4.95 5.34 -13.03
N LYS A 323 -4.81 5.87 -14.25
CA LYS A 323 -4.27 5.10 -15.39
C LYS A 323 -2.81 4.73 -15.18
N ALA A 324 -1.99 5.66 -14.67
CA ALA A 324 -0.61 5.35 -14.38
C ALA A 324 -0.47 4.31 -13.27
N ARG A 325 -1.24 4.44 -12.18
CA ARG A 325 -1.22 3.49 -11.07
C ARG A 325 -1.69 2.10 -11.49
N TYR A 326 -2.71 2.00 -12.37
CA TYR A 326 -3.23 0.73 -12.87
C TYR A 326 -2.12 -0.16 -13.46
N PHE A 327 -1.22 0.37 -14.29
CA PHE A 327 -0.09 -0.42 -14.80
C PHE A 327 0.76 -1.02 -13.67
N GLY A 328 1.16 -0.20 -12.70
CA GLY A 328 1.97 -0.66 -11.58
C GLY A 328 1.27 -1.72 -10.74
N GLU A 329 -0.04 -1.56 -10.48
CA GLU A 329 -0.83 -2.54 -9.74
C GLU A 329 -0.95 -3.88 -10.46
N MET A 330 -1.21 -3.89 -11.77
CA MET A 330 -1.24 -5.14 -12.56
C MET A 330 0.11 -5.80 -12.63
N ALA A 331 1.16 -5.03 -12.89
CA ALA A 331 2.49 -5.58 -13.01
C ALA A 331 2.97 -6.22 -11.70
N LEU A 332 2.78 -5.56 -10.56
CA LEU A 332 3.11 -6.13 -9.25
C LEU A 332 2.23 -7.34 -8.90
N THR A 333 0.94 -7.30 -9.23
CA THR A 333 0.02 -8.44 -9.02
C THR A 333 0.48 -9.66 -9.82
N MET A 334 0.88 -9.45 -11.07
CA MET A 334 1.40 -10.48 -11.95
C MET A 334 2.70 -11.09 -11.39
N LEU A 335 3.60 -10.24 -10.86
CA LEU A 335 4.91 -10.62 -10.30
C LEU A 335 4.88 -11.23 -8.89
N ALA A 336 3.71 -11.36 -8.26
CA ALA A 336 3.60 -11.80 -6.85
C ALA A 336 4.20 -13.19 -6.55
N LEU A 337 4.28 -14.08 -7.55
CA LEU A 337 4.91 -15.40 -7.45
C LEU A 337 6.31 -15.45 -8.10
N GLY A 338 6.91 -14.31 -8.41
CA GLY A 338 8.18 -14.21 -9.15
C GLY A 338 8.02 -14.33 -10.66
N GLY A 339 9.14 -14.53 -11.37
CA GLY A 339 9.19 -14.51 -12.83
C GLY A 339 8.90 -15.84 -13.52
N GLY A 340 8.91 -16.95 -12.79
CA GLY A 340 8.81 -18.32 -13.36
C GLY A 340 7.51 -18.62 -14.11
N GLY A 341 6.47 -17.81 -13.93
CA GLY A 341 5.18 -17.93 -14.65
C GLY A 341 4.98 -16.91 -15.78
N LEU A 342 5.96 -16.04 -16.06
CA LEU A 342 5.84 -15.02 -17.09
C LEU A 342 6.24 -15.56 -18.46
N ASP A 343 5.30 -15.54 -19.40
CA ASP A 343 5.64 -15.78 -20.80
C ASP A 343 6.44 -14.59 -21.39
N LYS A 344 7.18 -14.86 -22.48
CA LYS A 344 8.03 -13.85 -23.14
C LYS A 344 7.26 -12.61 -23.62
N SER A 345 5.99 -12.78 -24.01
CA SER A 345 5.15 -11.66 -24.46
C SER A 345 4.75 -10.75 -23.30
N SER A 346 4.42 -11.33 -22.16
CA SER A 346 4.11 -10.61 -20.91
C SER A 346 5.34 -9.87 -20.38
N ALA A 347 6.53 -10.49 -20.44
CA ALA A 347 7.78 -9.83 -20.05
C ALA A 347 8.13 -8.62 -20.96
N LYS A 348 7.97 -8.77 -22.28
CA LYS A 348 8.19 -7.66 -23.23
C LYS A 348 7.20 -6.51 -23.01
N LEU A 349 5.93 -6.86 -22.78
CA LEU A 349 4.87 -5.89 -22.51
C LEU A 349 5.10 -5.13 -21.20
N LEU A 350 5.57 -5.83 -20.17
CA LEU A 350 5.96 -5.24 -18.88
C LEU A 350 7.11 -4.22 -19.04
N ALA A 351 8.09 -4.52 -19.89
CA ALA A 351 9.27 -3.68 -20.09
C ALA A 351 8.98 -2.37 -20.84
N GLU A 352 7.97 -2.39 -21.72
CA GLU A 352 7.72 -1.33 -22.70
C GLU A 352 7.57 0.09 -22.10
N PRO A 353 6.80 0.31 -21.02
CA PRO A 353 6.63 1.66 -20.48
C PRO A 353 7.93 2.27 -19.94
N PHE A 354 8.86 1.46 -19.45
CA PHE A 354 10.06 1.96 -18.79
C PHE A 354 10.99 2.75 -19.72
N GLY A 355 10.97 2.46 -21.02
CA GLY A 355 11.74 3.18 -22.04
C GLY A 355 10.98 4.35 -22.69
N LYS A 356 9.70 4.54 -22.39
CA LYS A 356 8.83 5.52 -23.08
C LYS A 356 8.36 6.67 -22.20
N ILE A 357 8.45 6.53 -20.87
CA ILE A 357 7.93 7.51 -19.92
C ILE A 357 9.07 8.31 -19.29
N ASP A 358 8.91 9.63 -19.25
CA ASP A 358 9.75 10.49 -18.44
C ASP A 358 9.30 10.48 -16.98
N TYR A 359 9.83 9.51 -16.22
CA TYR A 359 9.60 9.41 -14.79
C TYR A 359 10.15 10.58 -13.97
N GLY A 360 11.05 11.37 -14.55
CA GLY A 360 11.51 12.64 -13.98
C GLY A 360 10.43 13.70 -14.00
N ARG A 361 9.39 13.55 -14.80
CA ARG A 361 8.29 14.52 -14.92
C ARG A 361 6.91 13.99 -14.51
N MET A 362 6.79 12.71 -14.17
CA MET A 362 5.51 12.19 -13.69
C MET A 362 5.08 12.84 -12.36
N THR A 363 3.81 13.26 -12.29
CA THR A 363 3.26 14.06 -11.17
C THR A 363 2.40 13.26 -10.20
N SER A 364 2.07 12.00 -10.54
CA SER A 364 1.36 11.04 -9.68
C SER A 364 2.33 10.12 -8.94
N CYS A 365 1.93 9.67 -7.74
CA CYS A 365 2.63 8.66 -6.95
C CYS A 365 2.73 7.29 -7.63
N ALA A 366 2.10 7.08 -8.79
CA ALA A 366 2.31 5.91 -9.65
C ALA A 366 3.81 5.61 -9.89
N VAL A 367 4.70 6.61 -9.75
CA VAL A 367 6.16 6.42 -9.89
C VAL A 367 6.72 5.45 -8.86
N LEU A 368 6.11 5.38 -7.66
CA LEU A 368 6.48 4.42 -6.63
C LEU A 368 6.08 2.99 -7.04
N PHE A 369 4.87 2.81 -7.59
CA PHE A 369 4.43 1.51 -8.09
C PHE A 369 5.30 1.04 -9.26
N HIS A 370 5.63 1.93 -10.20
CA HIS A 370 6.48 1.59 -11.34
C HIS A 370 7.91 1.27 -10.91
N LEU A 371 8.43 1.98 -9.91
CA LEU A 371 9.73 1.67 -9.32
C LEU A 371 9.73 0.31 -8.62
N ALA A 372 8.68 0.00 -7.85
CA ALA A 372 8.50 -1.31 -7.23
C ALA A 372 8.42 -2.41 -8.30
N THR A 373 7.63 -2.18 -9.36
CA THR A 373 7.55 -3.09 -10.51
C THR A 373 8.93 -3.32 -11.13
N TYR A 374 9.70 -2.27 -11.39
CA TYR A 374 11.01 -2.37 -12.01
C TYR A 374 11.96 -3.28 -11.22
N TRP A 375 12.07 -3.06 -9.90
CA TRP A 375 12.95 -3.87 -9.05
C TRP A 375 12.43 -5.28 -8.83
N SER A 376 11.11 -5.45 -8.68
CA SER A 376 10.48 -6.76 -8.58
C SER A 376 10.71 -7.59 -9.85
N ALA A 377 10.58 -6.96 -11.02
CA ALA A 377 10.81 -7.60 -12.32
C ALA A 377 12.30 -7.93 -12.54
N LYS A 378 13.23 -7.05 -12.14
CA LYS A 378 14.67 -7.35 -12.14
C LYS A 378 15.01 -8.54 -11.25
N LYS A 379 14.51 -8.54 -10.02
CA LYS A 379 14.68 -9.67 -9.09
C LYS A 379 14.14 -10.97 -9.67
N ALA A 380 13.00 -10.89 -10.36
CA ALA A 380 12.35 -12.01 -11.01
C ALA A 380 13.05 -12.49 -12.30
N GLY A 381 14.09 -11.80 -12.79
CA GLY A 381 14.72 -12.08 -14.08
C GLY A 381 13.85 -11.74 -15.30
N ALA A 382 12.78 -10.95 -15.10
CA ALA A 382 11.88 -10.53 -16.16
C ALA A 382 12.34 -9.24 -16.88
N LEU A 383 13.30 -8.52 -16.29
CA LEU A 383 14.01 -7.39 -16.87
C LEU A 383 15.51 -7.58 -16.70
N GLU A 384 16.26 -7.27 -17.75
CA GLU A 384 17.73 -7.25 -17.74
C GLU A 384 18.29 -5.99 -17.05
#